data_AF-A0A523QHK4-F1
#
_entry.id   AF-A0A523QHK4-F1
#
_cell.length_a   1.000
_cell.length_b   1.000
_cell.length_c   1.000
_cell.angle_alpha   90.00
_cell.angle_beta   90.00
_cell.angle_gamma   90.00
#
_symmetry.space_group_name_H-M   'P 1'
#
loop_
_entity.id
_entity.type
_entity.pdbx_description
1 polymer ?
#
loop_
_entity_poly.entity_id
_entity_poly.type
_entity_poly.pdbx_seq_one_letter_code
_entity_poly.pdbx_strand_id
1 'polypeptide(L)'
;MELVLATRNQDKIREIKQVLKNLKMKMLTFEDFSEFPEVVEDKYTLRGNALTKACTLARFSRKPALADDSGLEVEALQGAPGVLSSRFAGEGASYEDNNRKVLSLLEKVPPQRRKARFRCVIAISNAYGRRKVMEGICEGRITQEIRGREGFGYDPIFQPLGQDKTFAEMSLGMKNEISHRAIALKKAKSVLREWDKRRVIGITGNIGCGKTTVAKMFEAAGAKLISADEVGHLLLQEEKVKKRLTGIFGSSILGKGGRIKRKNLREIAFSDKKNIAQLDSLLHPLILKEVKKSIQAHDGGIIVLEAALLLEAGWECLVDKILVVTSSRQTQLKRIKKGTDFTPREIKGVIGAQLPQTDKIRQADFIIRNEGGEEETREQVMKVWEALEKEDCGVQG
;
A
#
# COMPACT_ATOMS: atom_id res chain seq x y z
N MET A 1 8.41 12.49 5.17
CA MET A 1 7.70 11.51 4.30
C MET A 1 7.12 12.20 3.05
N GLU A 2 7.01 11.49 1.93
CA GLU A 2 6.38 11.97 0.70
C GLU A 2 4.97 11.34 0.54
N LEU A 3 4.00 12.11 0.04
CA LEU A 3 2.63 11.65 -0.25
C LEU A 3 2.28 11.97 -1.69
N VAL A 4 1.93 10.97 -2.49
CA VAL A 4 1.48 11.17 -3.87
C VAL A 4 0.01 11.55 -3.88
N LEU A 5 -0.33 12.67 -4.53
CA LEU A 5 -1.70 13.06 -4.83
C LEU A 5 -2.13 12.39 -6.14
N ALA A 6 -2.96 11.36 -6.04
CA ALA A 6 -3.40 10.53 -7.17
C ALA A 6 -4.52 11.23 -7.97
N THR A 7 -4.23 12.42 -8.50
CA THR A 7 -5.13 13.24 -9.31
C THR A 7 -4.33 14.16 -10.24
N ARG A 8 -4.86 14.39 -11.44
CA ARG A 8 -4.37 15.42 -12.38
C ARG A 8 -5.14 16.74 -12.29
N ASN A 9 -6.26 16.75 -11.57
CA ASN A 9 -7.08 17.95 -11.40
C ASN A 9 -6.39 18.95 -10.46
N GLN A 10 -5.96 20.09 -11.03
CA GLN A 10 -5.23 21.14 -10.32
C GLN A 10 -6.06 21.81 -9.21
N ASP A 11 -7.37 21.95 -9.40
CA ASP A 11 -8.26 22.53 -8.39
C ASP A 11 -8.33 21.63 -7.14
N LYS A 12 -8.45 20.31 -7.34
CA LYS A 12 -8.38 19.33 -6.26
C LYS A 12 -7.03 19.40 -5.54
N ILE A 13 -5.92 19.49 -6.28
CA ILE A 13 -4.57 19.59 -5.70
C ILE A 13 -4.48 20.83 -4.81
N ARG A 14 -4.98 21.99 -5.26
CA ARG A 14 -4.98 23.23 -4.50
C ARG A 14 -5.74 23.08 -3.18
N GLU A 15 -6.96 22.54 -3.21
CA GLU A 15 -7.75 22.32 -2.00
C GLU A 15 -7.10 21.32 -1.04
N ILE A 16 -6.57 20.20 -1.57
CA ILE A 16 -5.90 19.17 -0.76
C ILE A 16 -4.67 19.77 -0.06
N LYS A 17 -3.81 20.47 -0.80
CA LYS A 17 -2.62 21.13 -0.24
C LYS A 17 -3.01 22.11 0.87
N GLN A 18 -4.06 22.91 0.69
CA GLN A 18 -4.49 23.87 1.70
C GLN A 18 -4.97 23.22 3.00
N VAL A 19 -5.76 22.14 2.93
CA VAL A 19 -6.26 21.45 4.13
C VAL A 19 -5.14 20.70 4.85
N LEU A 20 -4.20 20.14 4.09
CA LEU A 20 -3.10 19.32 4.60
C LEU A 20 -1.81 20.11 4.88
N LYS A 21 -1.78 21.43 4.67
CA LYS A 21 -0.57 22.28 4.76
C LYS A 21 0.27 22.16 6.04
N ASN A 22 -0.35 21.78 7.17
CA ASN A 22 0.33 21.62 8.45
C ASN A 22 0.83 20.19 8.71
N LEU A 23 0.74 19.28 7.74
CA LEU A 23 1.40 17.98 7.81
C LEU A 23 2.85 18.13 7.39
N LYS A 24 3.77 17.50 8.12
CA LYS A 24 5.20 17.43 7.79
C LYS A 24 5.44 16.40 6.68
N MET A 25 4.76 16.59 5.55
CA MET A 25 4.78 15.69 4.40
C MET A 25 4.97 16.49 3.11
N LYS A 26 5.93 16.07 2.28
CA LYS A 26 6.07 16.62 0.93
C LYS A 26 4.99 16.00 0.04
N MET A 27 4.07 16.83 -0.46
CA MET A 27 3.02 16.39 -1.36
C MET A 27 3.54 16.39 -2.80
N LEU A 28 3.64 15.21 -3.39
CA LEU A 28 4.02 15.01 -4.78
C LEU A 28 2.77 15.00 -5.67
N THR A 29 2.81 15.67 -6.80
CA THR A 29 1.76 15.68 -7.82
C THR A 29 2.23 14.89 -9.04
N PHE A 30 1.39 14.84 -10.08
CA PHE A 30 1.77 14.24 -11.35
C PHE A 30 2.95 14.94 -12.05
N GLU A 31 3.27 16.17 -11.67
CA GLU A 31 4.39 16.96 -12.24
C GLU A 31 5.75 16.51 -11.67
N ASP A 32 5.76 15.82 -10.53
CA ASP A 32 6.97 15.32 -9.88
C ASP A 32 7.49 13.99 -10.48
N PHE A 33 6.84 13.47 -11.53
CA PHE A 33 7.19 12.19 -12.15
C PHE A 33 7.30 12.33 -13.67
N SER A 34 8.31 11.70 -14.27
CA SER A 34 8.45 11.62 -15.74
C SER A 34 7.32 10.83 -16.39
N GLU A 35 6.80 9.84 -15.67
CA GLU A 35 5.62 9.06 -16.04
C GLU A 35 4.61 9.10 -14.89
N PHE A 36 3.33 9.23 -15.20
CA PHE A 36 2.27 9.19 -14.21
C PHE A 36 1.08 8.40 -14.77
N PRO A 37 0.89 7.13 -14.35
CA PRO A 37 -0.09 6.24 -14.94
C PRO A 37 -1.49 6.86 -14.95
N GLU A 38 -2.14 6.80 -16.11
CA GLU A 38 -3.57 7.07 -16.17
C GLU A 38 -4.33 5.92 -15.50
N VAL A 39 -5.31 6.29 -14.68
CA VAL A 39 -6.12 5.33 -13.95
C VAL A 39 -7.51 5.32 -14.56
N VAL A 40 -7.91 4.16 -15.08
CA VAL A 40 -9.25 3.95 -15.59
C VAL A 40 -10.24 3.92 -14.42
N GLU A 41 -11.19 4.86 -14.41
CA GLU A 41 -12.25 4.99 -13.40
C GLU A 41 -13.53 4.26 -13.85
N ASP A 42 -13.47 2.93 -13.91
CA ASP A 42 -14.54 2.04 -14.39
C ASP A 42 -15.52 1.60 -13.29
N LYS A 43 -15.35 2.05 -12.05
CA LYS A 43 -16.19 1.60 -10.93
C LYS A 43 -17.45 2.46 -10.85
N TYR A 44 -18.56 1.79 -10.54
CA TYR A 44 -19.87 2.41 -10.33
C TYR A 44 -20.01 3.16 -8.98
N THR A 45 -18.92 3.33 -8.22
CA THR A 45 -18.96 3.97 -6.89
C THR A 45 -17.75 4.89 -6.70
N LEU A 46 -17.97 6.03 -6.02
CA LEU A 46 -16.90 6.97 -5.66
C LEU A 46 -15.78 6.27 -4.88
N ARG A 47 -16.16 5.36 -3.97
CA ARG A 47 -15.22 4.55 -3.18
C ARG A 47 -14.36 3.64 -4.05
N GLY A 48 -14.97 2.97 -5.04
CA GLY A 48 -14.26 2.08 -5.95
C GLY A 48 -13.21 2.84 -6.77
N ASN A 49 -13.58 4.00 -7.31
CA ASN A 49 -12.67 4.84 -8.09
C ASN A 49 -11.55 5.43 -7.25
N ALA A 50 -11.87 6.00 -6.07
CA ALA A 50 -10.86 6.53 -5.15
C ALA A 50 -9.83 5.45 -4.75
N LEU A 51 -10.30 4.23 -4.39
CA LEU A 51 -9.41 3.12 -4.06
C LEU A 51 -8.54 2.69 -5.25
N THR A 52 -9.12 2.63 -6.44
CA THR A 52 -8.39 2.23 -7.66
C THR A 52 -7.26 3.23 -7.94
N LYS A 53 -7.54 4.53 -7.88
CA LYS A 53 -6.53 5.59 -7.99
C LYS A 53 -5.44 5.47 -6.92
N ALA A 54 -5.81 5.42 -5.65
CA ALA A 54 -4.85 5.37 -4.55
C ALA A 54 -3.96 4.12 -4.62
N CYS A 55 -4.55 2.94 -4.84
CA CYS A 55 -3.77 1.69 -4.90
C CYS A 55 -2.85 1.64 -6.12
N THR A 56 -3.30 2.10 -7.29
CA THR A 56 -2.48 2.10 -8.50
C THR A 56 -1.27 3.03 -8.34
N LEU A 57 -1.49 4.28 -7.92
CA LEU A 57 -0.40 5.25 -7.79
C LEU A 57 0.53 4.93 -6.61
N ALA A 58 0.01 4.32 -5.54
CA ALA A 58 0.88 3.89 -4.44
C ALA A 58 1.82 2.73 -4.86
N ARG A 59 1.33 1.80 -5.69
CA ARG A 59 2.16 0.71 -6.22
C ARG A 59 3.19 1.22 -7.22
N PHE A 60 2.77 2.11 -8.11
CA PHE A 60 3.64 2.73 -9.11
C PHE A 60 4.79 3.51 -8.44
N SER A 61 4.45 4.44 -7.55
CA SER A 61 5.43 5.34 -6.95
C SER A 61 6.23 4.72 -5.80
N ARG A 62 5.80 3.55 -5.30
CA ARG A 62 6.27 2.95 -4.04
C ARG A 62 6.13 3.87 -2.81
N LYS A 63 5.32 4.93 -2.90
CA LYS A 63 5.05 5.90 -1.85
C LYS A 63 3.58 5.81 -1.42
N PRO A 64 3.20 6.25 -0.21
CA PRO A 64 1.80 6.45 0.12
C PRO A 64 1.13 7.36 -0.92
N ALA A 65 -0.08 7.00 -1.34
CA ALA A 65 -0.87 7.80 -2.26
C ALA A 65 -2.25 8.11 -1.67
N LEU A 66 -2.69 9.35 -1.85
CA LEU A 66 -4.02 9.85 -1.50
C LEU A 66 -4.78 10.16 -2.79
N ALA A 67 -5.95 9.55 -2.94
CA ALA A 67 -6.87 9.83 -4.04
C ALA A 67 -8.16 10.47 -3.53
N ASP A 68 -8.69 11.40 -4.32
CA ASP A 68 -10.02 11.99 -4.17
C ASP A 68 -10.93 11.51 -5.29
N ASP A 69 -12.09 10.99 -4.91
CA ASP A 69 -13.23 10.92 -5.83
C ASP A 69 -14.45 11.59 -5.24
N SER A 70 -15.06 12.50 -6.00
CA SER A 70 -16.09 13.40 -5.51
C SER A 70 -17.23 13.49 -6.52
N GLY A 71 -18.45 13.68 -6.02
CA GLY A 71 -19.63 13.84 -6.87
C GLY A 71 -20.74 14.64 -6.22
N LEU A 72 -21.58 15.23 -7.08
CA LEU A 72 -22.83 15.88 -6.71
C LEU A 72 -23.97 14.87 -6.84
N GLU A 73 -24.82 14.75 -5.83
CA GLU A 73 -26.03 13.94 -5.88
C GLU A 73 -27.25 14.86 -5.68
N VAL A 74 -28.14 14.91 -6.66
CA VAL A 74 -29.36 15.72 -6.61
C VAL A 74 -30.57 14.82 -6.41
N GLU A 75 -31.37 15.08 -5.37
CA GLU A 75 -32.49 14.21 -4.98
C GLU A 75 -33.55 14.13 -6.09
N ALA A 76 -33.91 15.27 -6.69
CA ALA A 76 -34.87 15.33 -7.79
C ALA A 76 -34.39 14.61 -9.07
N LEU A 77 -33.09 14.37 -9.20
CA LEU A 77 -32.49 13.61 -10.30
C LEU A 77 -32.11 12.18 -9.87
N GLN A 78 -32.74 11.65 -8.81
CA GLN A 78 -32.50 10.30 -8.28
C GLN A 78 -31.03 10.04 -7.96
N GLY A 79 -30.32 11.06 -7.47
CA GLY A 79 -28.90 10.99 -7.12
C GLY A 79 -27.95 11.30 -8.27
N ALA A 80 -28.43 11.55 -9.49
CA ALA A 80 -27.58 12.05 -10.57
C ALA A 80 -27.08 13.49 -10.27
N PRO A 81 -25.88 13.87 -10.75
CA PRO A 81 -24.96 13.10 -11.59
C PRO A 81 -24.17 11.98 -10.89
N GLY A 82 -24.02 12.02 -9.57
CA GLY A 82 -23.33 11.00 -8.77
C GLY A 82 -21.89 10.77 -9.24
N VAL A 83 -21.52 9.51 -9.50
CA VAL A 83 -20.18 9.12 -9.98
C VAL A 83 -19.83 9.71 -11.35
N LEU A 84 -20.83 10.08 -12.15
CA LEU A 84 -20.63 10.67 -13.48
C LEU A 84 -20.44 12.19 -13.45
N SER A 85 -20.25 12.78 -12.27
CA SER A 85 -20.18 14.22 -12.04
C SER A 85 -19.23 14.97 -12.99
N SER A 86 -18.06 14.44 -13.34
CA SER A 86 -17.11 15.11 -14.24
C SER A 86 -17.52 15.09 -15.71
N ARG A 87 -18.41 14.18 -16.10
CA ARG A 87 -18.80 13.91 -17.50
C ARG A 87 -20.32 13.86 -17.66
N PHE A 88 -21.05 14.58 -16.81
CA PHE A 88 -22.50 14.50 -16.79
C PHE A 88 -23.11 15.01 -18.09
N ALA A 89 -22.55 16.06 -18.68
CA ALA A 89 -22.92 16.60 -19.98
C ALA A 89 -22.26 15.86 -21.17
N GLY A 90 -21.47 14.82 -20.93
CA GLY A 90 -20.75 14.06 -21.95
C GLY A 90 -19.25 13.98 -21.68
N GLU A 91 -18.53 13.20 -22.50
CA GLU A 91 -17.07 13.18 -22.48
C GLU A 91 -16.51 14.54 -22.90
N GLY A 92 -15.47 15.02 -22.19
CA GLY A 92 -14.85 16.32 -22.45
C GLY A 92 -15.68 17.54 -22.04
N ALA A 93 -16.83 17.36 -21.38
CA ALA A 93 -17.67 18.47 -20.93
C ALA A 93 -16.95 19.42 -19.96
N SER A 94 -17.13 20.72 -20.15
CA SER A 94 -16.63 21.72 -19.21
C SER A 94 -17.44 21.72 -17.89
N TYR A 95 -16.94 22.40 -16.87
CA TYR A 95 -17.72 22.60 -15.64
C TYR A 95 -19.02 23.38 -15.92
N GLU A 96 -18.99 24.33 -16.87
CA GLU A 96 -20.16 25.11 -17.23
C GLU A 96 -21.23 24.27 -17.95
N ASP A 97 -20.82 23.38 -18.87
CA ASP A 97 -21.75 22.48 -19.57
C ASP A 97 -22.47 21.56 -18.57
N ASN A 98 -21.71 21.01 -17.62
CA ASN A 98 -22.25 20.20 -16.54
C ASN A 98 -23.25 20.99 -15.67
N ASN A 99 -22.93 22.24 -15.32
CA ASN A 99 -23.81 23.11 -14.54
C ASN A 99 -25.11 23.43 -15.30
N ARG A 100 -25.01 23.81 -16.58
CA ARG A 100 -26.17 24.10 -17.43
C ARG A 100 -27.08 22.88 -17.58
N LYS A 101 -26.52 21.68 -17.73
CA LYS A 101 -27.30 20.45 -17.80
C LYS A 101 -28.04 20.15 -16.50
N VAL A 102 -27.41 20.34 -15.34
CA VAL A 102 -28.11 20.15 -14.06
C VAL A 102 -29.25 21.17 -13.92
N LEU A 103 -29.00 22.45 -14.23
CA LEU A 103 -30.02 23.49 -14.14
C LEU A 103 -31.19 23.25 -15.08
N SER A 104 -30.94 22.83 -16.34
CA SER A 104 -32.00 22.56 -17.31
C SER A 104 -32.88 21.37 -16.88
N LEU A 105 -32.29 20.31 -16.34
CA LEU A 105 -33.06 19.17 -15.81
C LEU A 105 -33.90 19.54 -14.58
N LEU A 106 -33.55 20.62 -13.88
CA LEU A 106 -34.26 21.10 -12.70
C LEU A 106 -35.20 22.26 -12.99
N GLU A 107 -35.33 22.73 -14.24
CA GLU A 107 -36.07 23.94 -14.61
C GLU A 107 -37.49 23.98 -14.01
N LYS A 108 -38.22 22.85 -14.08
CA LYS A 108 -39.59 22.69 -13.56
C LYS A 108 -39.65 22.23 -12.09
N VAL A 109 -38.52 22.04 -11.43
CA VAL A 109 -38.44 21.61 -10.03
C VAL A 109 -38.45 22.84 -9.11
N PRO A 110 -39.43 22.97 -8.19
CA PRO A 110 -39.51 24.11 -7.30
C PRO A 110 -38.32 24.15 -6.33
N PRO A 111 -37.85 25.35 -5.88
CA PRO A 111 -36.64 25.50 -5.06
C PRO A 111 -36.58 24.58 -3.82
N GLN A 112 -37.73 24.32 -3.18
CA GLN A 112 -37.83 23.48 -1.98
C GLN A 112 -37.54 21.99 -2.25
N ARG A 113 -37.64 21.55 -3.51
CA ARG A 113 -37.37 20.17 -3.95
C ARG A 113 -36.01 20.00 -4.63
N ARG A 114 -35.17 21.04 -4.65
CA ARG A 114 -33.82 21.00 -5.23
C ARG A 114 -32.73 20.57 -4.25
N LYS A 115 -33.07 19.71 -3.28
CA LYS A 115 -32.11 19.17 -2.32
C LYS A 115 -30.99 18.43 -3.05
N ALA A 116 -29.77 18.67 -2.61
CA ALA A 116 -28.59 18.04 -3.17
C ALA A 116 -27.51 17.91 -2.11
N ARG A 117 -26.56 17.03 -2.35
CA ARG A 117 -25.38 16.90 -1.50
C ARG A 117 -24.14 16.69 -2.34
N PHE A 118 -23.05 17.26 -1.89
CA PHE A 118 -21.74 16.83 -2.34
C PHE A 118 -21.22 15.69 -1.47
N ARG A 119 -20.60 14.71 -2.11
CA ARG A 119 -19.88 13.61 -1.45
C ARG A 119 -18.45 13.58 -1.94
N CYS A 120 -17.51 13.40 -1.01
CA CYS A 120 -16.10 13.15 -1.31
C CYS A 120 -15.68 11.88 -0.58
N VAL A 121 -15.07 10.96 -1.32
CA VAL A 121 -14.36 9.81 -0.79
C VAL A 121 -12.87 10.03 -0.97
N ILE A 122 -12.15 10.08 0.15
CA ILE A 122 -10.68 10.07 0.18
C ILE A 122 -10.22 8.65 0.46
N ALA A 123 -9.37 8.12 -0.41
CA ALA A 123 -8.68 6.86 -0.19
C ALA A 123 -7.18 7.11 -0.01
N ILE A 124 -6.59 6.53 1.03
CA ILE A 124 -5.14 6.47 1.23
C ILE A 124 -4.71 5.03 1.07
N SER A 125 -3.67 4.79 0.29
CA SER A 125 -3.05 3.46 0.13
C SER A 125 -1.53 3.56 0.19
N ASN A 126 -0.88 2.51 0.66
CA ASN A 126 0.54 2.28 0.37
C ASN A 126 0.69 1.17 -0.69
N ALA A 127 1.92 0.93 -1.15
CA ALA A 127 2.23 -0.12 -2.11
C ALA A 127 1.89 -1.53 -1.58
N TYR A 128 1.91 -1.68 -0.25
CA TYR A 128 1.76 -2.92 0.52
C TYR A 128 0.30 -3.38 0.68
N GLY A 129 -0.66 -2.53 0.32
CA GLY A 129 -2.10 -2.81 0.39
C GLY A 129 -2.77 -2.37 1.70
N ARG A 130 -2.07 -1.69 2.61
CA ARG A 130 -2.71 -0.94 3.71
C ARG A 130 -3.51 0.16 3.06
N ARG A 131 -4.81 0.23 3.40
CA ARG A 131 -5.72 1.23 2.88
C ARG A 131 -6.65 1.77 3.95
N LYS A 132 -6.95 3.05 3.87
CA LYS A 132 -8.01 3.70 4.66
C LYS A 132 -8.87 4.52 3.72
N VAL A 133 -10.17 4.51 4.00
CA VAL A 133 -11.18 5.24 3.22
C VAL A 133 -11.95 6.12 4.19
N MET A 134 -12.07 7.39 3.84
CA MET A 134 -12.79 8.40 4.61
C MET A 134 -13.80 9.07 3.70
N GLU A 135 -14.93 9.45 4.26
CA GLU A 135 -15.99 10.13 3.51
C GLU A 135 -16.34 11.45 4.19
N GLY A 136 -16.64 12.45 3.36
CA GLY A 136 -17.24 13.70 3.76
C GLY A 136 -18.46 14.00 2.90
N ILE A 137 -19.48 14.53 3.53
CA ILE A 137 -20.75 14.89 2.90
C ILE A 137 -21.05 16.35 3.28
N CYS A 138 -21.52 17.12 2.33
CA CYS A 138 -22.05 18.46 2.56
C CYS A 138 -23.44 18.53 1.95
N GLU A 139 -24.45 18.68 2.81
CA GLU A 139 -25.85 18.83 2.42
C GLU A 139 -26.13 20.27 1.97
N GLY A 140 -27.06 20.43 1.02
CA GLY A 140 -27.41 21.72 0.46
C GLY A 140 -28.54 21.64 -0.55
N ARG A 141 -28.55 22.58 -1.48
CA ARG A 141 -29.52 22.66 -2.57
C ARG A 141 -28.91 23.24 -3.83
N ILE A 142 -29.53 22.92 -4.97
CA ILE A 142 -29.18 23.53 -6.25
C ILE A 142 -29.93 24.86 -6.42
N THR A 143 -29.20 25.91 -6.76
CA THR A 143 -29.76 27.24 -7.03
C THR A 143 -30.55 27.27 -8.34
N GLN A 144 -31.27 28.37 -8.60
CA GLN A 144 -31.96 28.57 -9.88
C GLN A 144 -31.02 29.02 -10.99
N GLU A 145 -29.96 29.72 -10.62
CA GLU A 145 -29.00 30.33 -11.54
C GLU A 145 -27.58 30.10 -11.02
N ILE A 146 -26.60 30.25 -11.92
CA ILE A 146 -25.17 30.25 -11.60
C ILE A 146 -24.84 31.52 -10.81
N ARG A 147 -24.21 31.38 -9.64
CA ARG A 147 -23.75 32.50 -8.81
C ARG A 147 -22.31 32.29 -8.39
N GLY A 148 -21.53 33.37 -8.33
CA GLY A 148 -20.11 33.31 -7.95
C GLY A 148 -19.17 32.90 -9.07
N ARG A 149 -17.87 32.99 -8.80
CA ARG A 149 -16.77 32.73 -9.76
C ARG A 149 -15.60 31.94 -9.14
N GLU A 150 -15.57 31.80 -7.82
CA GLU A 150 -14.55 31.04 -7.12
C GLU A 150 -14.80 29.54 -7.22
N GLY A 151 -13.78 28.73 -6.90
CA GLY A 151 -13.91 27.28 -6.87
C GLY A 151 -14.01 26.64 -8.26
N PHE A 152 -14.65 25.47 -8.35
CA PHE A 152 -14.71 24.67 -9.57
C PHE A 152 -15.89 23.69 -9.60
N GLY A 153 -16.14 23.07 -10.76
CA GLY A 153 -17.23 22.10 -10.93
C GLY A 153 -18.60 22.73 -10.67
N TYR A 154 -19.37 22.10 -9.77
CA TYR A 154 -20.74 22.53 -9.44
C TYR A 154 -20.82 23.57 -8.31
N ASP A 155 -19.68 24.10 -7.86
CA ASP A 155 -19.64 25.16 -6.83
C ASP A 155 -20.56 26.36 -7.14
N PRO A 156 -20.69 26.84 -8.39
CA PRO A 156 -21.54 28.00 -8.69
C PRO A 156 -23.04 27.75 -8.62
N ILE A 157 -23.48 26.49 -8.57
CA ILE A 157 -24.90 26.14 -8.48
C ILE A 157 -25.27 25.47 -7.16
N PHE A 158 -24.30 25.24 -6.28
CA PHE A 158 -24.52 24.54 -5.02
C PHE A 158 -24.51 25.52 -3.84
N GLN A 159 -25.64 25.61 -3.16
CA GLN A 159 -25.80 26.38 -1.92
C GLN A 159 -25.80 25.42 -0.72
N PRO A 160 -24.76 25.46 0.15
CA PRO A 160 -24.72 24.62 1.36
C PRO A 160 -25.87 24.93 2.31
N LEU A 161 -26.29 23.92 3.07
CA LEU A 161 -27.35 24.07 4.07
C LEU A 161 -26.95 25.13 5.12
N GLY A 162 -27.87 26.06 5.40
CA GLY A 162 -27.66 27.13 6.38
C GLY A 162 -26.77 28.28 5.89
N GLN A 163 -26.48 28.36 4.58
CA GLN A 163 -25.70 29.44 3.97
C GLN A 163 -26.51 30.13 2.88
N ASP A 164 -26.35 31.44 2.71
CA ASP A 164 -27.01 32.21 1.62
C ASP A 164 -26.22 32.20 0.30
N LYS A 165 -24.91 31.97 0.43
CA LYS A 165 -23.93 31.95 -0.66
C LYS A 165 -23.80 30.55 -1.25
N THR A 166 -23.53 30.48 -2.55
CA THR A 166 -23.00 29.28 -3.20
C THR A 166 -21.54 29.05 -2.82
N PHE A 167 -21.00 27.87 -3.09
CA PHE A 167 -19.56 27.65 -2.87
C PHE A 167 -18.68 28.58 -3.73
N ALA A 168 -19.13 28.96 -4.92
CA ALA A 168 -18.37 29.88 -5.78
C ALA A 168 -18.43 31.36 -5.34
N GLU A 169 -19.24 31.68 -4.33
CA GLU A 169 -19.29 32.99 -3.66
C GLU A 169 -18.52 32.99 -2.32
N MET A 170 -17.96 31.85 -1.93
CA MET A 170 -17.18 31.70 -0.71
C MET A 170 -15.69 31.74 -1.02
N SER A 171 -14.91 32.32 -0.10
CA SER A 171 -13.46 32.17 -0.15
C SER A 171 -13.06 30.70 0.08
N LEU A 172 -11.88 30.31 -0.41
CA LEU A 172 -11.35 28.97 -0.17
C LEU A 172 -11.27 28.62 1.33
N GLY A 173 -10.98 29.61 2.19
CA GLY A 173 -10.97 29.44 3.64
C GLY A 173 -12.34 29.02 4.18
N MET A 174 -13.38 29.80 3.87
CA MET A 174 -14.76 29.53 4.31
C MET A 174 -15.28 28.21 3.74
N LYS A 175 -15.01 27.93 2.45
CA LYS A 175 -15.37 26.66 1.83
C LYS A 175 -14.73 25.48 2.57
N ASN A 176 -13.47 25.58 2.98
CA ASN A 176 -12.75 24.52 3.69
C ASN A 176 -13.25 24.28 5.12
N GLU A 177 -14.12 25.12 5.66
CA GLU A 177 -14.75 24.86 6.96
C GLU A 177 -15.82 23.77 6.83
N ILE A 178 -16.62 23.83 5.76
CA ILE A 178 -17.87 23.06 5.62
C ILE A 178 -17.90 22.09 4.42
N SER A 179 -16.97 22.18 3.47
CA SER A 179 -17.05 21.38 2.25
C SER A 179 -16.85 19.88 2.52
N HIS A 180 -17.55 19.06 1.74
CA HIS A 180 -17.43 17.61 1.70
C HIS A 180 -15.96 17.15 1.64
N ARG A 181 -15.15 17.77 0.76
CA ARG A 181 -13.72 17.46 0.61
C ARG A 181 -12.93 17.83 1.85
N ALA A 182 -13.13 19.01 2.41
CA ALA A 182 -12.43 19.40 3.63
C ALA A 182 -12.81 18.52 4.83
N ILE A 183 -14.07 18.12 4.97
CA ILE A 183 -14.51 17.15 5.99
C ILE A 183 -13.79 15.81 5.81
N ALA A 184 -13.75 15.27 4.59
CA ALA A 184 -13.06 14.02 4.30
C ALA A 184 -11.54 14.12 4.55
N LEU A 185 -10.92 15.24 4.14
CA LEU A 185 -9.49 15.49 4.33
C LEU A 185 -9.11 15.77 5.78
N LYS A 186 -9.98 16.38 6.61
CA LYS A 186 -9.77 16.50 8.05
C LYS A 186 -9.68 15.13 8.71
N LYS A 187 -10.55 14.18 8.32
CA LYS A 187 -10.45 12.77 8.75
C LYS A 187 -9.17 12.12 8.21
N ALA A 188 -8.82 12.38 6.95
CA ALA A 188 -7.60 11.89 6.32
C ALA A 188 -6.34 12.39 7.03
N LYS A 189 -6.33 13.63 7.50
CA LYS A 189 -5.21 14.26 8.21
C LYS A 189 -4.88 13.50 9.49
N SER A 190 -5.89 13.08 10.26
CA SER A 190 -5.68 12.24 11.45
C SER A 190 -5.06 10.89 11.07
N VAL A 191 -5.57 10.25 10.02
CA VAL A 191 -5.02 8.99 9.51
C VAL A 191 -3.57 9.15 9.03
N LEU A 192 -3.25 10.24 8.32
CA LEU A 192 -1.90 10.51 7.81
C LEU A 192 -0.90 10.75 8.94
N ARG A 193 -1.31 11.37 10.05
CA ARG A 193 -0.45 11.52 11.25
C ARG A 193 -0.05 10.19 11.87
N GLU A 194 -0.93 9.19 11.81
CA GLU A 194 -0.65 7.83 12.29
C GLU A 194 -0.09 6.90 11.20
N TRP A 195 -0.13 7.35 9.94
CA TRP A 195 0.36 6.56 8.81
C TRP A 195 1.87 6.34 8.91
N ASP A 196 2.56 7.33 9.48
CA ASP A 196 4.01 7.53 9.57
C ASP A 196 4.73 6.60 10.56
N LYS A 197 4.01 5.93 11.46
CA LYS A 197 4.68 5.27 12.59
C LYS A 197 5.27 3.89 12.29
N ARG A 198 4.94 3.29 11.15
CA ARG A 198 5.21 1.87 10.87
C ARG A 198 6.15 1.73 9.69
N ARG A 199 7.26 1.04 9.89
CA ARG A 199 8.23 0.70 8.84
C ARG A 199 8.36 -0.81 8.75
N VAL A 200 8.41 -1.34 7.53
CA VAL A 200 8.64 -2.76 7.26
C VAL A 200 9.98 -2.91 6.57
N ILE A 201 10.92 -3.60 7.22
CA ILE A 201 12.26 -3.86 6.70
C ILE A 201 12.33 -5.31 6.27
N GLY A 202 12.64 -5.53 4.99
CA GLY A 202 12.80 -6.87 4.43
C GLY A 202 14.22 -7.36 4.61
N ILE A 203 14.44 -8.35 5.48
CA ILE A 203 15.73 -9.01 5.61
C ILE A 203 15.79 -10.18 4.64
N THR A 204 16.74 -10.10 3.70
CA THR A 204 17.03 -11.17 2.75
C THR A 204 18.54 -11.43 2.63
N GLY A 205 18.91 -12.38 1.78
CA GLY A 205 20.27 -12.88 1.66
C GLY A 205 20.31 -14.37 1.32
N ASN A 206 21.44 -14.83 0.83
CA ASN A 206 21.59 -16.22 0.39
C ASN A 206 21.54 -17.18 1.58
N ILE A 207 21.32 -18.46 1.29
CA ILE A 207 21.38 -19.51 2.32
C ILE A 207 22.76 -19.49 3.01
N GLY A 208 22.77 -19.65 4.34
CA GLY A 208 24.01 -19.62 5.12
C GLY A 208 24.57 -18.23 5.47
N CYS A 209 23.96 -17.12 5.00
CA CYS A 209 24.41 -15.77 5.36
C CYS A 209 24.07 -15.34 6.79
N GLY A 210 23.23 -16.08 7.51
CA GLY A 210 22.85 -15.75 8.89
C GLY A 210 21.76 -14.68 9.03
N LYS A 211 20.81 -14.63 8.08
CA LYS A 211 19.63 -13.76 8.12
C LYS A 211 18.89 -13.84 9.46
N THR A 212 18.63 -15.06 9.94
CA THR A 212 17.90 -15.30 11.19
C THR A 212 18.64 -14.73 12.41
N THR A 213 19.97 -14.75 12.40
CA THR A 213 20.78 -14.11 13.46
C THR A 213 20.56 -12.60 13.46
N VAL A 214 20.67 -11.97 12.28
CA VAL A 214 20.44 -10.52 12.12
C VAL A 214 19.01 -10.15 12.49
N ALA A 215 18.01 -10.91 12.04
CA ALA A 215 16.60 -10.72 12.37
C ALA A 215 16.34 -10.73 13.88
N LYS A 216 16.96 -11.67 14.62
CA LYS A 216 16.88 -11.73 16.09
C LYS A 216 17.58 -10.56 16.78
N MET A 217 18.66 -10.03 16.20
CA MET A 217 19.30 -8.81 16.72
C MET A 217 18.37 -7.59 16.59
N PHE A 218 17.67 -7.46 15.47
CA PHE A 218 16.62 -6.45 15.31
C PHE A 218 15.46 -6.65 16.29
N GLU A 219 15.01 -7.89 16.50
CA GLU A 219 13.99 -8.20 17.50
C GLU A 219 14.42 -7.79 18.91
N ALA A 220 15.68 -8.07 19.29
CA ALA A 220 16.25 -7.66 20.57
C ALA A 220 16.37 -6.14 20.72
N ALA A 221 16.54 -5.39 19.62
CA ALA A 221 16.52 -3.94 19.60
C ALA A 221 15.09 -3.35 19.72
N GLY A 222 14.05 -4.18 19.60
CA GLY A 222 12.65 -3.78 19.75
C GLY A 222 11.79 -3.93 18.49
N ALA A 223 12.34 -4.46 17.40
CA ALA A 223 11.57 -4.69 16.18
C ALA A 223 10.54 -5.81 16.36
N LYS A 224 9.39 -5.69 15.70
CA LYS A 224 8.51 -6.84 15.52
C LYS A 224 9.08 -7.75 14.43
N LEU A 225 9.49 -8.96 14.78
CA LEU A 225 9.90 -9.96 13.80
C LEU A 225 8.70 -10.72 13.22
N ILE A 226 8.72 -10.90 11.89
CA ILE A 226 7.82 -11.75 11.10
C ILE A 226 8.72 -12.64 10.22
N SER A 227 8.73 -13.95 10.45
CA SER A 227 9.47 -14.90 9.61
C SER A 227 8.55 -15.54 8.57
N ALA A 228 8.83 -15.30 7.28
CA ALA A 228 8.07 -15.91 6.19
C ALA A 228 8.26 -17.44 6.14
N ASP A 229 9.43 -17.93 6.56
CA ASP A 229 9.74 -19.36 6.62
C ASP A 229 8.88 -20.05 7.70
N GLU A 230 8.72 -19.42 8.88
CA GLU A 230 7.83 -19.94 9.93
C GLU A 230 6.36 -19.93 9.52
N VAL A 231 5.89 -18.87 8.85
CA VAL A 231 4.54 -18.82 8.27
C VAL A 231 4.33 -19.97 7.29
N GLY A 232 5.30 -20.22 6.40
CA GLY A 232 5.28 -21.37 5.50
C GLY A 232 5.20 -22.71 6.24
N HIS A 233 5.99 -22.89 7.30
CA HIS A 233 5.96 -24.11 8.11
C HIS A 233 4.61 -24.38 8.78
N LEU A 234 3.93 -23.34 9.28
CA LEU A 234 2.60 -23.45 9.86
C LEU A 234 1.56 -23.81 8.81
N LEU A 235 1.61 -23.16 7.63
CA LEU A 235 0.71 -23.43 6.51
C LEU A 235 0.80 -24.88 6.01
N LEU A 236 2.00 -25.49 6.04
CA LEU A 236 2.17 -26.90 5.68
C LEU A 236 1.37 -27.87 6.56
N GLN A 237 0.91 -27.45 7.73
CA GLN A 237 0.10 -28.29 8.62
C GLN A 237 -1.40 -28.11 8.41
N GLU A 238 -1.84 -27.09 7.68
CA GLU A 238 -3.25 -26.88 7.38
C GLU A 238 -3.80 -27.97 6.46
N GLU A 239 -4.96 -28.54 6.79
CA GLU A 239 -5.51 -29.67 6.03
C GLU A 239 -5.73 -29.37 4.54
N LYS A 240 -6.16 -28.15 4.22
CA LYS A 240 -6.37 -27.75 2.82
C LYS A 240 -5.05 -27.73 2.04
N VAL A 241 -3.97 -27.26 2.65
CA VAL A 241 -2.63 -27.20 2.05
C VAL A 241 -2.06 -28.62 1.93
N LYS A 242 -2.19 -29.45 2.97
CA LYS A 242 -1.75 -30.85 2.95
C LYS A 242 -2.41 -31.66 1.85
N LYS A 243 -3.73 -31.56 1.69
CA LYS A 243 -4.46 -32.25 0.62
C LYS A 243 -3.97 -31.84 -0.77
N ARG A 244 -3.71 -30.56 -0.99
CA ARG A 244 -3.16 -30.06 -2.26
C ARG A 244 -1.75 -30.56 -2.51
N LEU A 245 -0.86 -30.47 -1.51
CA LEU A 245 0.52 -30.92 -1.64
C LEU A 245 0.63 -32.42 -1.86
N THR A 246 -0.20 -33.23 -1.20
CA THR A 246 -0.24 -34.69 -1.42
C THR A 246 -0.80 -35.06 -2.79
N GLY A 247 -1.73 -34.26 -3.33
CA GLY A 247 -2.18 -34.43 -4.71
C GLY A 247 -1.10 -34.11 -5.76
N ILE A 248 -0.17 -33.19 -5.47
CA ILE A 248 0.91 -32.78 -6.39
C ILE A 248 2.13 -33.69 -6.25
N PHE A 249 2.61 -33.89 -5.03
CA PHE A 249 3.89 -34.55 -4.72
C PHE A 249 3.73 -35.98 -4.19
N GLY A 250 2.50 -36.50 -4.12
CA GLY A 250 2.18 -37.82 -3.61
C GLY A 250 2.14 -37.89 -2.08
N SER A 251 1.70 -39.03 -1.55
CA SER A 251 1.59 -39.29 -0.11
C SER A 251 2.94 -39.54 0.57
N SER A 252 4.02 -39.74 -0.19
CA SER A 252 5.38 -39.98 0.32
C SER A 252 5.97 -38.79 1.11
N ILE A 253 5.39 -37.60 0.96
CA ILE A 253 5.75 -36.41 1.76
C ILE A 253 5.22 -36.46 3.19
N LEU A 254 4.30 -37.38 3.50
CA LEU A 254 3.70 -37.51 4.83
C LEU A 254 4.57 -38.37 5.76
N GLY A 255 4.65 -37.96 7.01
CA GLY A 255 5.20 -38.75 8.11
C GLY A 255 4.11 -39.44 8.93
N LYS A 256 4.51 -39.99 10.08
CA LYS A 256 3.58 -40.56 11.06
C LYS A 256 2.53 -39.52 11.49
N GLY A 257 1.26 -39.93 11.55
CA GLY A 257 0.15 -39.06 11.92
C GLY A 257 -0.31 -38.08 10.83
N GLY A 258 0.05 -38.30 9.57
CA GLY A 258 -0.47 -37.50 8.44
C GLY A 258 0.06 -36.06 8.38
N ARG A 259 1.17 -35.76 9.06
CA ARG A 259 1.86 -34.46 9.00
C ARG A 259 2.86 -34.45 7.86
N ILE A 260 3.04 -33.32 7.20
CA ILE A 260 4.08 -33.18 6.16
C ILE A 260 5.46 -33.26 6.83
N LYS A 261 6.28 -34.20 6.35
CA LYS A 261 7.69 -34.31 6.72
C LYS A 261 8.51 -33.45 5.77
N ARG A 262 8.95 -32.28 6.25
CA ARG A 262 9.68 -31.28 5.47
C ARG A 262 10.86 -31.87 4.68
N LYS A 263 11.62 -32.80 5.27
CA LYS A 263 12.73 -33.47 4.58
C LYS A 263 12.29 -34.16 3.28
N ASN A 264 11.22 -34.96 3.34
CA ASN A 264 10.69 -35.66 2.18
C ASN A 264 10.14 -34.67 1.13
N LEU A 265 9.41 -33.63 1.57
CA LEU A 265 8.91 -32.61 0.66
C LEU A 265 10.05 -31.87 -0.04
N ARG A 266 11.11 -31.49 0.69
CA ARG A 266 12.30 -30.83 0.12
C ARG A 266 13.00 -31.72 -0.90
N GLU A 267 13.20 -32.99 -0.59
CA GLU A 267 13.87 -33.93 -1.49
C GLU A 267 13.16 -34.03 -2.85
N ILE A 268 11.82 -34.09 -2.84
CA ILE A 268 11.00 -34.11 -4.06
C ILE A 268 10.97 -32.73 -4.72
N ALA A 269 10.74 -31.67 -3.96
CA ALA A 269 10.61 -30.31 -4.49
C ALA A 269 11.90 -29.82 -5.16
N PHE A 270 13.07 -30.05 -4.54
CA PHE A 270 14.37 -29.62 -5.05
C PHE A 270 15.01 -30.61 -6.04
N SER A 271 14.31 -31.69 -6.42
CA SER A 271 14.81 -32.64 -7.41
C SER A 271 14.84 -32.07 -8.83
N ASP A 272 13.93 -31.15 -9.15
CA ASP A 272 13.82 -30.41 -10.42
C ASP A 272 13.12 -29.05 -10.23
N LYS A 273 13.45 -28.07 -11.08
CA LYS A 273 12.90 -26.70 -11.07
C LYS A 273 11.38 -26.65 -11.21
N LYS A 274 10.77 -27.58 -11.98
CA LYS A 274 9.31 -27.62 -12.15
C LYS A 274 8.58 -27.86 -10.83
N ASN A 275 9.13 -28.72 -9.97
CA ASN A 275 8.55 -29.04 -8.68
C ASN A 275 8.65 -27.86 -7.70
N ILE A 276 9.78 -27.13 -7.72
CA ILE A 276 9.94 -25.88 -6.96
C ILE A 276 8.85 -24.88 -7.39
N ALA A 277 8.68 -24.66 -8.69
CA ALA A 277 7.67 -23.73 -9.20
C ALA A 277 6.24 -24.13 -8.79
N GLN A 278 5.92 -25.43 -8.78
CA GLN A 278 4.62 -25.91 -8.30
C GLN A 278 4.44 -25.65 -6.80
N LEU A 279 5.46 -25.93 -5.99
CA LEU A 279 5.43 -25.66 -4.55
C LEU A 279 5.23 -24.18 -4.26
N ASP A 280 6.00 -23.33 -4.93
CA ASP A 280 5.97 -21.88 -4.78
C ASP A 280 4.62 -21.30 -5.23
N SER A 281 4.08 -21.75 -6.36
CA SER A 281 2.77 -21.31 -6.86
C SER A 281 1.62 -21.59 -5.89
N LEU A 282 1.74 -22.66 -5.08
CA LEU A 282 0.77 -23.00 -4.06
C LEU A 282 0.99 -22.22 -2.77
N LEU A 283 2.23 -22.14 -2.28
CA LEU A 283 2.53 -21.60 -0.96
C LEU A 283 2.71 -20.08 -0.95
N HIS A 284 3.35 -19.48 -1.96
CA HIS A 284 3.65 -18.05 -1.97
C HIS A 284 2.40 -17.17 -1.80
N PRO A 285 1.26 -17.41 -2.49
CA PRO A 285 0.06 -16.60 -2.28
C PRO A 285 -0.51 -16.71 -0.86
N LEU A 286 -0.38 -17.88 -0.22
CA LEU A 286 -0.86 -18.12 1.14
C LEU A 286 0.06 -17.46 2.17
N ILE A 287 1.39 -17.61 2.02
CA ILE A 287 2.39 -16.95 2.87
C ILE A 287 2.23 -15.43 2.75
N LEU A 288 2.12 -14.91 1.53
CA LEU A 288 1.93 -13.49 1.26
C LEU A 288 0.69 -12.94 1.98
N LYS A 289 -0.41 -13.69 1.98
CA LYS A 289 -1.65 -13.30 2.66
C LYS A 289 -1.45 -13.20 4.18
N GLU A 290 -0.83 -14.20 4.80
CA GLU A 290 -0.64 -14.21 6.25
C GLU A 290 0.43 -13.21 6.70
N VAL A 291 1.53 -13.05 5.93
CA VAL A 291 2.52 -12.00 6.17
C VAL A 291 1.88 -10.61 6.12
N LYS A 292 1.05 -10.32 5.11
CA LYS A 292 0.31 -9.04 5.04
C LYS A 292 -0.59 -8.83 6.24
N LYS A 293 -1.29 -9.87 6.68
CA LYS A 293 -2.16 -9.80 7.86
C LYS A 293 -1.35 -9.52 9.13
N SER A 294 -0.21 -10.19 9.31
CA SER A 294 0.71 -9.95 10.43
C SER A 294 1.28 -8.52 10.41
N ILE A 295 1.73 -8.03 9.26
CA ILE A 295 2.19 -6.64 9.11
C ILE A 295 1.06 -5.67 9.49
N GLN A 296 -0.18 -5.95 9.06
CA GLN A 296 -1.34 -5.09 9.31
C GLN A 296 -1.75 -5.04 10.77
N ALA A 297 -1.61 -6.15 11.50
CA ALA A 297 -1.99 -6.28 12.91
C ALA A 297 -1.12 -5.47 13.89
N HIS A 298 0.06 -5.03 13.45
CA HIS A 298 1.02 -4.31 14.30
C HIS A 298 0.97 -2.82 14.05
N ASP A 299 0.64 -2.02 15.06
CA ASP A 299 0.57 -0.57 14.94
C ASP A 299 1.89 0.10 15.32
N GLY A 300 2.49 0.76 14.32
CA GLY A 300 3.73 1.52 14.52
C GLY A 300 4.97 0.65 14.70
N GLY A 301 6.11 1.32 14.95
CA GLY A 301 7.41 0.71 15.13
C GLY A 301 8.03 0.13 13.85
N ILE A 302 9.20 -0.47 14.04
CA ILE A 302 9.91 -1.20 13.00
C ILE A 302 9.45 -2.66 13.02
N ILE A 303 8.98 -3.13 11.88
CA ILE A 303 8.65 -4.53 11.59
C ILE A 303 9.78 -5.08 10.72
N VAL A 304 10.33 -6.22 11.10
CA VAL A 304 11.30 -6.96 10.29
C VAL A 304 10.60 -8.16 9.66
N LEU A 305 10.55 -8.17 8.33
CA LEU A 305 10.14 -9.33 7.55
C LEU A 305 11.38 -10.11 7.13
N GLU A 306 11.64 -11.25 7.77
CA GLU A 306 12.68 -12.17 7.35
C GLU A 306 12.14 -13.07 6.22
N ALA A 307 12.72 -12.97 5.02
CA ALA A 307 12.35 -13.81 3.89
C ALA A 307 13.57 -14.12 2.99
N ALA A 308 13.93 -15.40 2.89
CA ALA A 308 15.05 -15.83 2.06
C ALA A 308 14.83 -15.57 0.56
N LEU A 309 13.57 -15.63 0.11
CA LEU A 309 13.14 -15.45 -1.27
C LEU A 309 12.42 -14.11 -1.49
N LEU A 310 12.68 -13.10 -0.66
CA LEU A 310 11.99 -11.79 -0.74
C LEU A 310 12.00 -11.20 -2.16
N LEU A 311 13.16 -11.19 -2.83
CA LEU A 311 13.34 -10.61 -4.16
C LEU A 311 12.89 -11.59 -5.25
N GLU A 312 13.25 -12.87 -5.10
CA GLU A 312 12.85 -13.93 -6.02
C GLU A 312 11.33 -14.07 -6.17
N ALA A 313 10.60 -13.85 -5.09
CA ALA A 313 9.15 -13.92 -5.05
C ALA A 313 8.44 -12.61 -5.42
N GLY A 314 9.19 -11.53 -5.75
CA GLY A 314 8.62 -10.21 -6.03
C GLY A 314 7.93 -9.58 -4.81
N TRP A 315 8.40 -9.90 -3.60
CA TRP A 315 7.86 -9.41 -2.35
C TRP A 315 8.55 -8.13 -1.87
N GLU A 316 9.36 -7.46 -2.70
CA GLU A 316 9.86 -6.11 -2.39
C GLU A 316 8.69 -5.15 -2.16
N CYS A 317 7.58 -5.44 -2.83
CA CYS A 317 6.29 -4.79 -2.63
C CYS A 317 5.65 -5.02 -1.24
N LEU A 318 6.34 -5.64 -0.28
CA LEU A 318 5.95 -5.81 1.14
C LEU A 318 6.73 -4.93 2.12
N VAL A 319 7.88 -4.39 1.71
CA VAL A 319 8.83 -3.73 2.60
C VAL A 319 9.15 -2.31 2.13
N ASP A 320 9.34 -1.40 3.07
CA ASP A 320 9.77 0.00 2.82
C ASP A 320 11.26 0.07 2.47
N LYS A 321 12.06 -0.84 3.05
CA LYS A 321 13.50 -0.94 2.84
C LYS A 321 13.95 -2.40 2.75
N ILE A 322 14.96 -2.67 1.94
CA ILE A 322 15.58 -3.99 1.78
C ILE A 322 16.93 -4.00 2.50
N LEU A 323 17.09 -4.92 3.45
CA LEU A 323 18.35 -5.23 4.10
C LEU A 323 18.88 -6.57 3.61
N VAL A 324 20.06 -6.56 3.00
CA VAL A 324 20.72 -7.78 2.52
C VAL A 324 21.83 -8.20 3.46
N VAL A 325 21.70 -9.41 4.00
CA VAL A 325 22.75 -10.05 4.80
C VAL A 325 23.66 -10.84 3.87
N THR A 326 24.96 -10.55 3.95
CA THR A 326 25.98 -11.09 3.06
C THR A 326 27.05 -11.84 3.85
N SER A 327 27.66 -12.83 3.20
CA SER A 327 28.87 -13.50 3.66
C SER A 327 29.53 -14.20 2.47
N SER A 328 30.74 -14.69 2.64
CA SER A 328 31.51 -15.32 1.57
C SER A 328 30.91 -16.68 1.25
N ARG A 329 31.09 -17.11 0.01
CA ARG A 329 30.63 -18.45 -0.41
C ARG A 329 31.22 -19.55 0.47
N GLN A 330 32.47 -19.39 0.93
CA GLN A 330 33.12 -20.33 1.82
C GLN A 330 32.44 -20.37 3.20
N THR A 331 32.14 -19.20 3.79
CA THR A 331 31.41 -19.08 5.07
C THR A 331 30.00 -19.67 4.96
N GLN A 332 29.26 -19.36 3.88
CA GLN A 332 27.93 -19.91 3.62
C GLN A 332 27.95 -21.44 3.60
N LEU A 333 28.84 -22.05 2.80
CA LEU A 333 28.93 -23.51 2.68
C LEU A 333 29.33 -24.16 4.00
N LYS A 334 30.26 -23.57 4.76
CA LYS A 334 30.64 -24.06 6.11
C LYS A 334 29.44 -24.06 7.06
N ARG A 335 28.68 -22.96 7.10
CA ARG A 335 27.48 -22.82 7.95
C ARG A 335 26.36 -23.79 7.56
N ILE A 336 26.13 -23.98 6.27
CA ILE A 336 25.11 -24.93 5.77
C ILE A 336 25.48 -26.36 6.19
N LYS A 337 26.74 -26.78 6.00
CA LYS A 337 27.20 -28.12 6.39
C LYS A 337 27.11 -28.37 7.89
N LYS A 338 27.35 -27.35 8.72
CA LYS A 338 27.30 -27.48 10.19
C LYS A 338 25.88 -27.35 10.75
N GLY A 339 25.03 -26.54 10.12
CA GLY A 339 23.74 -26.13 10.66
C GLY A 339 22.52 -26.80 10.04
N THR A 340 22.69 -27.65 9.01
CA THR A 340 21.57 -28.30 8.31
C THR A 340 21.86 -29.77 8.00
N ASP A 341 20.79 -30.55 7.79
CA ASP A 341 20.87 -31.94 7.35
C ASP A 341 20.85 -32.09 5.81
N PHE A 342 21.22 -31.03 5.09
CA PHE A 342 21.09 -30.98 3.63
C PHE A 342 22.16 -31.81 2.94
N THR A 343 21.73 -32.61 1.96
CA THR A 343 22.60 -33.30 1.02
C THR A 343 23.26 -32.33 0.03
N PRO A 344 24.40 -32.67 -0.58
CA PRO A 344 25.02 -31.83 -1.61
C PRO A 344 24.09 -31.46 -2.77
N ARG A 345 23.17 -32.36 -3.14
CA ARG A 345 22.16 -32.12 -4.18
C ARG A 345 21.15 -31.04 -3.75
N GLU A 346 20.64 -31.13 -2.52
CA GLU A 346 19.73 -30.12 -1.96
C GLU A 346 20.39 -28.74 -1.86
N ILE A 347 21.65 -28.67 -1.40
CA ILE A 347 22.39 -27.41 -1.32
C ILE A 347 22.50 -26.76 -2.71
N LYS A 348 22.83 -27.54 -3.74
CA LYS A 348 22.90 -27.05 -5.12
C LYS A 348 21.52 -26.58 -5.62
N GLY A 349 20.46 -27.30 -5.29
CA GLY A 349 19.08 -26.93 -5.62
C GLY A 349 18.67 -25.59 -5.00
N VAL A 350 18.89 -25.41 -3.70
CA VAL A 350 18.55 -24.16 -3.00
C VAL A 350 19.36 -22.99 -3.52
N ILE A 351 20.68 -23.14 -3.69
CA ILE A 351 21.51 -22.06 -4.25
C ILE A 351 21.06 -21.70 -5.67
N GLY A 352 20.73 -22.70 -6.50
CA GLY A 352 20.27 -22.48 -7.87
C GLY A 352 18.87 -21.86 -7.99
N ALA A 353 18.07 -21.90 -6.93
CA ALA A 353 16.77 -21.24 -6.85
C ALA A 353 16.87 -19.79 -6.31
N GLN A 354 18.02 -19.38 -5.76
CA GLN A 354 18.23 -18.04 -5.25
C GLN A 354 18.88 -17.13 -6.29
N LEU A 355 18.52 -15.85 -6.25
CA LEU A 355 19.25 -14.82 -6.99
C LEU A 355 20.71 -14.77 -6.52
N PRO A 356 21.66 -14.48 -7.43
CA PRO A 356 23.04 -14.20 -7.05
C PRO A 356 23.12 -13.11 -5.98
N GLN A 357 24.04 -13.26 -5.02
CA GLN A 357 24.19 -12.29 -3.92
C GLN A 357 24.46 -10.87 -4.45
N THR A 358 25.19 -10.75 -5.56
CA THR A 358 25.47 -9.48 -6.23
C THR A 358 24.20 -8.77 -6.69
N ASP A 359 23.21 -9.51 -7.19
CA ASP A 359 21.96 -8.95 -7.68
C ASP A 359 21.05 -8.54 -6.53
N LYS A 360 21.11 -9.26 -5.40
CA LYS A 360 20.45 -8.84 -4.16
C LYS A 360 21.04 -7.54 -3.63
N ILE A 361 22.37 -7.43 -3.59
CA ILE A 361 23.09 -6.24 -3.12
C ILE A 361 22.69 -5.00 -3.95
N ARG A 362 22.51 -5.13 -5.27
CA ARG A 362 22.10 -4.01 -6.14
C ARG A 362 20.71 -3.43 -5.78
N GLN A 363 19.88 -4.20 -5.11
CA GLN A 363 18.53 -3.80 -4.67
C GLN A 363 18.47 -3.45 -3.18
N ALA A 364 19.60 -3.49 -2.48
CA ALA A 364 19.67 -3.27 -1.05
C ALA A 364 19.68 -1.77 -0.70
N ASP A 365 18.85 -1.38 0.27
CA ASP A 365 19.01 -0.10 0.96
C ASP A 365 20.10 -0.19 2.03
N PHE A 366 20.21 -1.35 2.69
CA PHE A 366 21.20 -1.62 3.72
C PHE A 366 21.88 -2.98 3.50
N ILE A 367 23.16 -3.05 3.86
CA ILE A 367 23.95 -4.28 3.75
C ILE A 367 24.57 -4.58 5.11
N ILE A 368 24.38 -5.80 5.59
CA ILE A 368 25.08 -6.33 6.77
C ILE A 368 26.01 -7.45 6.33
N ARG A 369 27.29 -7.32 6.66
CA ARG A 369 28.33 -8.32 6.39
C ARG A 369 28.51 -9.19 7.63
N ASN A 370 28.08 -10.44 7.53
CA ASN A 370 28.17 -11.44 8.59
C ASN A 370 29.33 -12.41 8.32
N GLU A 371 30.55 -11.86 8.27
CA GLU A 371 31.81 -12.58 8.06
C GLU A 371 32.60 -12.78 9.34
N GLY A 372 32.63 -11.76 10.20
CA GLY A 372 33.37 -11.76 11.46
C GLY A 372 32.55 -12.27 12.65
N GLY A 373 32.82 -11.68 13.81
CA GLY A 373 32.20 -12.06 15.08
C GLY A 373 30.74 -11.62 15.20
N GLU A 374 30.04 -12.21 16.18
CA GLU A 374 28.66 -11.81 16.49
C GLU A 374 28.57 -10.32 16.86
N GLU A 375 29.58 -9.80 17.57
CA GLU A 375 29.63 -8.40 18.00
C GLU A 375 29.77 -7.42 16.83
N GLU A 376 30.65 -7.71 15.86
CA GLU A 376 30.78 -6.90 14.64
C GLU A 376 29.47 -6.87 13.83
N THR A 377 28.74 -7.98 13.81
CA THR A 377 27.42 -8.04 13.16
C THR A 377 26.41 -7.21 13.95
N ARG A 378 26.44 -7.27 15.28
CA ARG A 378 25.56 -6.49 16.17
C ARG A 378 25.79 -4.98 16.00
N GLU A 379 27.03 -4.53 15.92
CA GLU A 379 27.35 -3.12 15.66
C GLU A 379 26.76 -2.62 14.33
N GLN A 380 26.86 -3.43 13.27
CA GLN A 380 26.24 -3.11 11.97
C GLN A 380 24.71 -3.05 12.08
N VAL A 381 24.09 -3.98 12.81
CA VAL A 381 22.64 -3.95 13.07
C VAL A 381 22.24 -2.67 13.78
N MET A 382 22.96 -2.29 14.84
CA MET A 382 22.65 -1.08 15.61
C MET A 382 22.81 0.20 14.77
N LYS A 383 23.82 0.27 13.89
CA LYS A 383 23.94 1.39 12.94
C LYS A 383 22.74 1.51 12.01
N VAL A 384 22.25 0.38 11.49
CA VAL A 384 21.04 0.38 10.65
C VAL A 384 19.80 0.73 11.50
N TRP A 385 19.68 0.18 12.70
CA TRP A 385 18.60 0.50 13.64
C TRP A 385 18.51 2.01 13.91
N GLU A 386 19.62 2.63 14.27
CA GLU A 386 19.68 4.08 14.50
C GLU A 386 19.33 4.88 13.25
N ALA A 387 19.73 4.44 12.05
CA ALA A 387 19.38 5.12 10.81
C ALA A 387 17.86 5.07 10.58
N LEU A 388 17.24 3.92 10.84
CA LEU A 388 15.80 3.74 10.73
C LEU A 388 15.03 4.58 11.75
N GLU A 389 15.52 4.68 12.99
CA GLU A 389 14.93 5.55 14.03
C GLU A 389 15.18 7.04 13.76
N LYS A 390 16.34 7.42 13.23
CA LYS A 390 16.65 8.83 12.89
C LYS A 390 15.80 9.31 11.72
N GLU A 391 15.46 8.45 10.78
CA GLU A 391 14.47 8.79 9.76
C GLU A 391 13.06 8.99 10.36
N ASP A 392 12.74 8.42 11.54
CA ASP A 392 11.52 8.73 12.30
C ASP A 392 11.66 10.05 13.09
N CYS A 393 12.87 10.36 13.57
CA CYS A 393 13.21 11.60 14.26
C CYS A 393 13.62 12.76 13.33
N GLY A 394 13.59 12.57 12.00
CA GLY A 394 13.92 13.55 10.94
C GLY A 394 12.91 14.70 10.82
N VAL A 395 12.52 15.20 11.98
CA VAL A 395 11.53 16.22 12.33
C VAL A 395 12.21 17.20 13.32
N GLN A 396 13.51 17.47 13.19
CA GLN A 396 14.17 18.61 13.83
C GLN A 396 15.14 19.23 12.82
N GLY A 397 14.77 20.40 12.32
CA GLY A 397 15.41 21.14 11.23
C GLY A 397 14.38 22.04 10.58
#